data_AF-U1GHW1-F1
#
_entry.id   AF-U1GHW1-F1
#
_cell.length_a   1.000
_cell.length_b   1.000
_cell.length_c   1.000
_cell.angle_alpha   90.00
_cell.angle_beta   90.00
_cell.angle_gamma   90.00
#
_symmetry.space_group_name_H-M   'P 1'
#
loop_
_entity.id
_entity.type
_entity.pdbx_description
1 polymer ?
#
loop_
_entity_poly.entity_id
_entity_poly.type
_entity_poly.pdbx_seq_one_letter_code
_entity_poly.pdbx_strand_id
1 'polypeptide(L)'
;MGDKRCANHEYAEDVDAMILEYLIYNVTKACIDDFAARNVGENALQASPNVLTQLHVLNDFLHIYRAKYKSKELDEEVRLWMEILELVALVVYRLVKPFPLSTTVTSVAAQRQLAERRQYWLSARQKTSQVTEKESTIYKTLNNFCTQPTTTIENQLPHPTLGSIIPLFFNISARIAIFIDQSMSEQWIELAAQFMLQAALESCLMLDGTVEGGNPLALSFAWGWIPSTYWKDFDSSDKSGIEAELMINDMFADDRGNQSKGDPAWQKARLKYMSLLGSLQSGERLDNRSLVTQLQKITNEYPIREFERKVMVFAQQMWEFCRKPLLVQIEEGRVKGMTECEFEDFKKRIFVQL
;
A
#
# COMPACT_ATOMS: atom_id res chain seq x y z
N MET A 1 -30.55 -1.80 -43.05
CA MET A 1 -29.74 -0.59 -42.79
C MET A 1 -28.99 -0.84 -41.50
N GLY A 2 -27.69 -1.10 -41.56
CA GLY A 2 -26.88 -1.28 -40.36
C GLY A 2 -26.74 0.05 -39.63
N ASP A 3 -27.05 0.05 -38.35
CA ASP A 3 -26.90 1.20 -37.45
C ASP A 3 -25.42 1.62 -37.45
N LYS A 4 -25.08 2.68 -38.19
CA LYS A 4 -23.73 3.25 -38.29
C LYS A 4 -23.49 4.29 -37.21
N ARG A 5 -24.08 4.13 -36.01
CA ARG A 5 -23.68 4.88 -34.81
C ARG A 5 -22.37 4.30 -34.28
N CYS A 6 -21.30 4.36 -35.08
CA CYS A 6 -19.97 4.20 -34.52
C CYS A 6 -19.67 5.47 -33.75
N ALA A 7 -19.31 5.35 -32.47
CA ALA A 7 -18.73 6.45 -31.71
C ALA A 7 -17.61 7.07 -32.55
N ASN A 8 -17.54 8.40 -32.62
CA ASN A 8 -16.44 9.06 -33.33
C ASN A 8 -15.12 8.54 -32.75
N HIS A 9 -14.29 7.94 -33.59
CA HIS A 9 -13.02 7.31 -33.19
C HIS A 9 -12.10 8.29 -32.44
N GLU A 10 -12.26 9.59 -32.69
CA GLU A 10 -11.54 10.67 -32.04
C GLU A 10 -11.81 10.79 -30.53
N TYR A 11 -13.02 10.42 -30.07
CA TYR A 11 -13.40 10.49 -28.65
C TYR A 11 -13.43 9.12 -27.95
N ALA A 12 -13.18 8.04 -28.69
CA ALA A 12 -13.26 6.68 -28.15
C ALA A 12 -12.29 6.47 -26.97
N GLU A 13 -11.15 7.15 -27.00
CA GLU A 13 -10.16 7.09 -25.93
C GLU A 13 -10.63 7.81 -24.67
N ASP A 14 -11.11 9.04 -24.80
CA ASP A 14 -11.62 9.82 -23.66
C ASP A 14 -12.78 9.10 -22.98
N VAL A 15 -13.67 8.50 -23.78
CA VAL A 15 -14.77 7.68 -23.26
C VAL A 15 -14.25 6.47 -22.50
N ASP A 16 -13.30 5.72 -23.05
CA ASP A 16 -12.71 4.56 -22.37
C ASP A 16 -11.98 4.96 -21.08
N ALA A 17 -11.31 6.12 -21.07
CA ALA A 17 -10.64 6.66 -19.88
C ALA A 17 -11.65 7.06 -18.79
N MET A 18 -12.75 7.73 -19.16
CA MET A 18 -13.83 8.05 -18.22
C MET A 18 -14.50 6.78 -17.65
N ILE A 19 -14.68 5.74 -18.46
CA ILE A 19 -15.19 4.44 -17.99
C ILE A 19 -14.21 3.83 -16.99
N LEU A 20 -12.91 3.86 -17.29
CA LEU A 20 -11.89 3.34 -16.38
C LEU A 20 -11.93 4.06 -15.02
N GLU A 21 -11.93 5.38 -15.04
CA GLU A 21 -12.05 6.24 -13.85
C GLU A 21 -13.28 5.88 -13.01
N TYR A 22 -14.44 5.74 -13.66
CA TYR A 22 -15.70 5.38 -13.02
C TYR A 22 -15.65 3.99 -12.38
N LEU A 23 -15.09 3.00 -13.08
CA LEU A 23 -14.95 1.65 -12.56
C LEU A 23 -14.02 1.62 -11.34
N ILE A 24 -12.87 2.27 -11.40
CA ILE A 24 -11.92 2.32 -10.27
C ILE A 24 -12.60 2.94 -9.05
N TYR A 25 -13.29 4.07 -9.21
CA TYR A 25 -13.96 4.75 -8.11
C TYR A 25 -15.03 3.87 -7.46
N ASN A 26 -15.92 3.27 -8.26
CA ASN A 26 -17.01 2.47 -7.72
C ASN A 26 -16.55 1.16 -7.10
N VAL A 27 -15.55 0.50 -7.69
CA VAL A 27 -14.95 -0.72 -7.13
C VAL A 27 -14.26 -0.38 -5.80
N THR A 28 -13.52 0.72 -5.73
CA THR A 28 -12.86 1.17 -4.48
C THR A 28 -13.89 1.40 -3.39
N LYS A 29 -14.96 2.14 -3.70
CA LYS A 29 -16.08 2.37 -2.80
C LYS A 29 -16.70 1.06 -2.32
N ALA A 30 -16.99 0.14 -3.24
CA ALA A 30 -17.59 -1.15 -2.92
C ALA A 30 -16.70 -2.00 -2.00
N CYS A 31 -15.38 -1.99 -2.20
CA CYS A 31 -14.43 -2.67 -1.30
C CYS A 31 -14.43 -2.06 0.11
N ILE A 32 -14.48 -0.72 0.22
CA ILE A 32 -14.54 -0.01 1.50
C ILE A 32 -15.86 -0.33 2.23
N ASP A 33 -16.99 -0.25 1.53
CA ASP A 33 -18.31 -0.52 2.08
C ASP A 33 -18.44 -1.99 2.54
N ASP A 34 -17.92 -2.93 1.75
CA ASP A 34 -17.89 -4.36 2.10
C ASP A 34 -17.02 -4.62 3.33
N PHE A 35 -15.86 -3.98 3.44
CA PHE A 35 -15.05 -4.05 4.66
C PHE A 35 -15.78 -3.49 5.89
N ALA A 36 -16.46 -2.35 5.76
CA ALA A 36 -17.25 -1.77 6.83
C ALA A 36 -18.38 -2.71 7.28
N ALA A 37 -19.08 -3.34 6.33
CA ALA A 37 -20.15 -4.29 6.62
C ALA A 37 -19.65 -5.55 7.35
N ARG A 38 -18.48 -6.10 6.97
CA ARG A 38 -17.89 -7.26 7.64
C ARG A 38 -17.44 -7.00 9.07
N ASN A 39 -17.06 -5.77 9.40
CA ASN A 39 -16.69 -5.40 10.77
C ASN A 39 -17.89 -5.35 11.72
N VAL A 40 -19.12 -5.32 11.21
CA VAL A 40 -20.36 -5.27 12.00
C VAL A 40 -21.03 -6.65 12.13
N GLY A 41 -20.72 -7.62 11.25
CA GLY A 41 -21.37 -8.93 11.20
C GLY A 41 -20.49 -10.14 11.57
N GLU A 42 -21.12 -11.30 11.82
CA GLU A 42 -20.44 -12.57 12.15
C GLU A 42 -19.68 -13.22 10.95
N ASN A 43 -19.95 -12.77 9.71
CA ASN A 43 -19.36 -13.32 8.48
C ASN A 43 -18.07 -12.61 8.03
N ALA A 44 -17.13 -12.41 8.95
CA ALA A 44 -15.90 -11.63 8.69
C ALA A 44 -14.97 -12.21 7.59
N LEU A 45 -15.16 -13.48 7.21
CA LEU A 45 -14.22 -14.22 6.35
C LEU A 45 -14.69 -14.40 4.89
N GLN A 46 -15.91 -13.98 4.53
CA GLN A 46 -16.42 -14.15 3.17
C GLN A 46 -16.48 -12.83 2.42
N ALA A 47 -15.81 -12.79 1.27
CA ALA A 47 -15.92 -11.69 0.34
C ALA A 47 -17.31 -11.60 -0.26
N SER A 48 -17.86 -10.38 -0.36
CA SER A 48 -19.10 -10.19 -1.10
C SER A 48 -18.88 -10.60 -2.56
N PRO A 49 -19.67 -11.55 -3.10
CA PRO A 49 -19.52 -12.02 -4.48
C PRO A 49 -19.71 -10.88 -5.49
N ASN A 50 -20.49 -9.86 -5.13
CA ASN A 50 -20.66 -8.66 -5.94
C ASN A 50 -19.34 -7.88 -6.11
N VAL A 51 -18.59 -7.66 -5.01
CA VAL A 51 -17.33 -6.90 -5.09
C VAL A 51 -16.26 -7.67 -5.87
N LEU A 52 -16.18 -8.99 -5.70
CA LEU A 52 -15.28 -9.82 -6.51
C LEU A 52 -15.62 -9.73 -8.00
N THR A 53 -16.91 -9.73 -8.34
CA THR A 53 -17.37 -9.58 -9.73
C THR A 53 -16.94 -8.23 -10.30
N GLN A 54 -17.10 -7.15 -9.53
CA GLN A 54 -16.69 -5.80 -9.94
C GLN A 54 -15.16 -5.69 -10.13
N LEU A 55 -14.37 -6.33 -9.25
CA LEU A 55 -12.91 -6.40 -9.38
C LEU A 55 -12.49 -7.14 -10.67
N HIS A 56 -13.16 -8.24 -11.01
CA HIS A 56 -12.91 -8.97 -12.26
C HIS A 56 -13.24 -8.12 -13.49
N VAL A 57 -14.41 -7.46 -13.50
CA VAL A 57 -14.82 -6.58 -14.61
C VAL A 57 -13.81 -5.44 -14.80
N LEU A 58 -13.35 -4.82 -13.72
CA LEU A 58 -12.31 -3.80 -13.79
C LEU A 58 -11.00 -4.36 -14.34
N ASN A 59 -10.57 -5.53 -13.87
CA ASN A 59 -9.33 -6.17 -14.33
C ASN A 59 -9.39 -6.48 -15.84
N ASP A 60 -10.51 -7.03 -16.32
CA ASP A 60 -10.73 -7.32 -17.73
C ASP A 60 -10.73 -6.02 -18.56
N PHE A 61 -11.39 -4.97 -18.08
CA PHE A 61 -11.40 -3.67 -18.73
C PHE A 61 -10.00 -3.05 -18.80
N LEU A 62 -9.22 -3.13 -17.71
CA LEU A 62 -7.83 -2.68 -17.68
C LEU A 62 -6.96 -3.41 -18.69
N HIS A 63 -7.13 -4.73 -18.85
CA HIS A 63 -6.41 -5.49 -19.87
C HIS A 63 -6.76 -5.04 -21.29
N ILE A 64 -8.05 -4.82 -21.56
CA ILE A 64 -8.51 -4.31 -22.86
C ILE A 64 -7.97 -2.91 -23.12
N TYR A 65 -8.07 -2.02 -22.14
CA TYR A 65 -7.60 -0.63 -22.20
C TYR A 65 -6.10 -0.59 -22.52
N ARG A 66 -5.27 -1.32 -21.76
CA ARG A 66 -3.82 -1.39 -21.97
C ARG A 66 -3.46 -2.01 -23.32
N ALA A 67 -4.20 -3.03 -23.78
CA ALA A 67 -3.98 -3.65 -25.08
C ALA A 67 -4.32 -2.71 -26.25
N LYS A 68 -5.32 -1.83 -26.07
CA LYS A 68 -5.77 -0.85 -27.06
C LYS A 68 -4.87 0.40 -27.09
N TYR A 69 -4.41 0.87 -25.95
CA TYR A 69 -3.64 2.13 -25.79
C TYR A 69 -2.20 1.90 -25.31
N LYS A 70 -1.50 0.91 -25.90
CA LYS A 70 -0.18 0.39 -25.45
C LYS A 70 0.94 1.41 -25.20
N SER A 71 0.88 2.59 -25.81
CA SER A 71 1.93 3.60 -25.74
C SER A 71 1.62 4.78 -24.81
N LYS A 72 0.45 4.80 -24.16
CA LYS A 72 0.04 5.92 -23.32
C LYS A 72 0.11 5.53 -21.85
N GLU A 73 0.85 6.33 -21.09
CA GLU A 73 0.87 6.22 -19.64
C GLU A 73 -0.47 6.69 -19.07
N LEU A 74 -0.93 5.99 -18.02
CA LEU A 74 -2.10 6.43 -17.28
C LEU A 74 -1.80 7.78 -16.62
N ASP A 75 -2.79 8.65 -16.61
CA ASP A 75 -2.74 9.91 -15.87
C ASP A 75 -2.34 9.67 -14.41
N GLU A 76 -1.63 10.64 -13.82
CA GLU A 76 -1.10 10.53 -12.46
C GLU A 76 -2.21 10.34 -11.43
N GLU A 77 -3.34 11.03 -11.61
CA GLU A 77 -4.50 10.93 -10.72
C GLU A 77 -5.11 9.52 -10.80
N VAL A 78 -5.33 9.00 -12.02
CA VAL A 78 -5.82 7.63 -12.24
C VAL A 78 -4.88 6.58 -11.66
N ARG A 79 -3.56 6.79 -11.76
CA ARG A 79 -2.57 5.90 -11.15
C ARG A 79 -2.66 5.90 -9.63
N LEU A 80 -2.84 7.07 -9.00
CA LEU A 80 -3.07 7.15 -7.55
C LEU A 80 -4.33 6.40 -7.14
N TRP A 81 -5.41 6.51 -7.91
CA TRP A 81 -6.65 5.79 -7.61
C TRP A 81 -6.47 4.28 -7.71
N MET A 82 -5.72 3.81 -8.72
CA MET A 82 -5.36 2.40 -8.86
C MET A 82 -4.53 1.91 -7.68
N GLU A 83 -3.55 2.69 -7.20
CA GLU A 83 -2.73 2.34 -6.03
C GLU A 83 -3.58 2.26 -4.75
N ILE A 84 -4.50 3.21 -4.54
CA ILE A 84 -5.43 3.19 -3.41
C ILE A 84 -6.35 1.95 -3.48
N LEU A 85 -6.89 1.64 -4.66
CA LEU A 85 -7.67 0.43 -4.87
C LEU A 85 -6.86 -0.82 -4.58
N GLU A 86 -5.61 -0.88 -5.05
CA GLU A 86 -4.71 -2.01 -4.79
C GLU A 86 -4.45 -2.16 -3.29
N LEU A 87 -4.17 -1.07 -2.57
CA LEU A 87 -4.00 -1.08 -1.11
C LEU A 87 -5.25 -1.62 -0.41
N VAL A 88 -6.43 -1.07 -0.73
CA VAL A 88 -7.71 -1.49 -0.15
C VAL A 88 -7.97 -2.97 -0.45
N ALA A 89 -7.83 -3.38 -1.71
CA ALA A 89 -8.09 -4.75 -2.10
C ALA A 89 -7.12 -5.74 -1.42
N LEU A 90 -5.84 -5.38 -1.29
CA LEU A 90 -4.85 -6.19 -0.58
C LEU A 90 -5.16 -6.28 0.92
N VAL A 91 -5.55 -5.19 1.57
CA VAL A 91 -5.91 -5.23 3.00
C VAL A 91 -7.14 -6.10 3.24
N VAL A 92 -8.16 -6.00 2.38
CA VAL A 92 -9.47 -6.65 2.56
C VAL A 92 -9.49 -8.12 2.07
N TYR A 93 -8.78 -8.41 0.98
CA TYR A 93 -8.88 -9.68 0.27
C TYR A 93 -7.56 -10.46 0.21
N ARG A 94 -6.48 -10.06 0.90
CA ARG A 94 -5.18 -10.81 0.84
C ARG A 94 -5.28 -12.29 1.16
N LEU A 95 -6.27 -12.70 1.98
CA LEU A 95 -6.46 -14.11 2.35
C LEU A 95 -7.52 -14.83 1.50
N VAL A 96 -8.25 -14.12 0.64
CA VAL A 96 -9.33 -14.66 -0.20
C VAL A 96 -8.75 -15.25 -1.48
N LYS A 97 -9.19 -16.46 -1.86
CA LYS A 97 -8.75 -17.15 -3.09
C LYS A 97 -9.90 -17.33 -4.09
N PRO A 98 -9.67 -17.13 -5.40
CA PRO A 98 -8.50 -16.48 -6.01
C PRO A 98 -8.55 -14.95 -5.81
N PHE A 99 -7.40 -14.30 -5.71
CA PHE A 99 -7.34 -12.83 -5.65
C PHE A 99 -7.60 -12.25 -7.05
N PRO A 100 -8.56 -11.31 -7.22
CA PRO A 100 -9.11 -10.98 -8.53
C PRO A 100 -8.32 -9.90 -9.32
N LEU A 101 -7.38 -9.19 -8.70
CA LEU A 101 -6.57 -8.17 -9.36
C LEU A 101 -5.19 -8.70 -9.73
N SER A 102 -4.76 -8.44 -10.98
CA SER A 102 -3.35 -8.60 -11.37
C SER A 102 -2.54 -7.49 -10.70
N THR A 103 -1.97 -7.78 -9.53
CA THR A 103 -1.21 -6.82 -8.73
C THR A 103 0.27 -6.89 -9.05
N THR A 104 0.92 -5.74 -9.11
CA THR A 104 2.38 -5.68 -9.30
C THR A 104 3.08 -6.40 -8.16
N VAL A 105 2.53 -6.30 -6.95
CA VAL A 105 3.07 -6.83 -5.68
C VAL A 105 3.07 -8.37 -5.58
N THR A 106 2.27 -9.07 -6.39
CA THR A 106 2.17 -10.55 -6.32
C THR A 106 3.09 -11.28 -7.28
N SER A 107 3.75 -10.57 -8.21
CA SER A 107 4.72 -11.22 -9.11
C SER A 107 6.02 -11.55 -8.36
N VAL A 108 6.60 -12.71 -8.64
CA VAL A 108 7.88 -13.14 -8.04
C VAL A 108 9.00 -12.13 -8.32
N ALA A 109 9.01 -11.54 -9.52
CA ALA A 109 9.98 -10.52 -9.90
C ALA A 109 9.85 -9.24 -9.04
N ALA A 110 8.62 -8.75 -8.83
CA ALA A 110 8.38 -7.59 -7.99
C ALA A 110 8.70 -7.86 -6.51
N GLN A 111 8.40 -9.06 -6.01
CA GLN A 111 8.78 -9.46 -4.65
C GLN A 111 10.30 -9.49 -4.46
N ARG A 112 11.05 -10.01 -5.44
CA ARG A 112 12.53 -9.98 -5.42
C ARG A 112 13.06 -8.54 -5.42
N GLN A 113 12.58 -7.70 -6.34
CA GLN A 113 12.98 -6.30 -6.41
C GLN A 113 12.67 -5.56 -5.10
N LEU A 114 11.52 -5.87 -4.50
CA LEU A 114 11.14 -5.29 -3.22
C LEU A 114 12.06 -5.73 -2.07
N ALA A 115 12.44 -7.01 -2.02
CA ALA A 115 13.39 -7.50 -1.03
C ALA A 115 14.76 -6.81 -1.15
N GLU A 116 15.25 -6.63 -2.38
CA GLU A 116 16.50 -5.89 -2.67
C GLU A 116 16.41 -4.43 -2.19
N ARG A 117 15.29 -3.75 -2.49
CA ARG A 117 15.03 -2.38 -2.03
C ARG A 117 15.05 -2.30 -0.50
N ARG A 118 14.31 -3.15 0.21
CA ARG A 118 14.30 -3.15 1.69
C ARG A 118 15.69 -3.41 2.27
N GLN A 119 16.47 -4.31 1.67
CA GLN A 119 17.82 -4.61 2.10
C GLN A 119 18.75 -3.39 1.94
N TYR A 120 18.58 -2.64 0.85
CA TYR A 120 19.29 -1.37 0.65
C TYR A 120 18.93 -0.36 1.75
N TRP A 121 17.64 -0.12 1.99
CA TRP A 121 17.17 0.79 3.06
C TRP A 121 17.76 0.43 4.42
N LEU A 122 17.71 -0.85 4.78
CA LEU A 122 18.28 -1.36 6.02
C LEU A 122 19.80 -1.11 6.11
N SER A 123 20.53 -1.41 5.04
CA SER A 123 22.00 -1.26 4.98
C SER A 123 22.43 0.21 5.05
N ALA A 124 21.74 1.10 4.33
CA ALA A 124 22.01 2.53 4.34
C ALA A 124 21.69 3.14 5.72
N ARG A 125 20.60 2.72 6.36
CA ARG A 125 20.25 3.16 7.70
C ARG A 125 21.29 2.73 8.73
N GLN A 126 21.71 1.47 8.73
CA GLN A 126 22.74 0.97 9.66
C GLN A 126 24.08 1.73 9.58
N LYS A 127 24.37 2.35 8.43
CA LYS A 127 25.55 3.21 8.23
C LYS A 127 25.34 4.66 8.71
N THR A 128 24.10 5.08 8.91
CA THR A 128 23.73 6.45 9.25
C THR A 128 24.01 6.75 10.72
N SER A 129 24.62 7.90 11.03
CA SER A 129 24.98 8.32 12.40
C SER A 129 23.78 8.59 13.33
N GLN A 130 22.55 8.54 12.82
CA GLN A 130 21.32 8.71 13.60
C GLN A 130 20.80 7.40 14.21
N VAL A 131 21.39 6.26 13.85
CA VAL A 131 21.06 4.98 14.49
C VAL A 131 21.52 5.02 15.94
N THR A 132 20.56 4.95 16.85
CA THR A 132 20.86 4.92 18.29
C THR A 132 21.50 3.59 18.67
N GLU A 133 22.32 3.57 19.73
CA GLU A 133 22.88 2.31 20.27
C GLU A 133 21.78 1.30 20.62
N LYS A 134 20.64 1.80 21.11
CA LYS A 134 19.43 1.01 21.37
C LYS A 134 18.92 0.33 20.10
N GLU A 135 18.83 1.05 19.00
CA GLU A 135 18.42 0.51 17.70
C GLU A 135 19.38 -0.57 17.19
N SER A 136 20.68 -0.31 17.26
CA SER A 136 21.71 -1.30 16.86
C SER A 136 21.61 -2.57 17.69
N THR A 137 21.36 -2.44 19.00
CA THR A 137 21.16 -3.58 19.91
C THR A 137 19.92 -4.38 19.51
N ILE A 138 18.80 -3.72 19.22
CA ILE A 138 17.58 -4.40 18.80
C ILE A 138 17.81 -5.13 17.46
N TYR A 139 18.49 -4.53 16.49
CA TYR A 139 18.82 -5.21 15.24
C TYR A 139 19.66 -6.47 15.42
N LYS A 140 20.67 -6.43 16.31
CA LYS A 140 21.46 -7.62 16.66
C LYS A 140 20.58 -8.71 17.27
N THR A 141 19.68 -8.34 18.19
CA THR A 141 18.73 -9.27 18.79
C THR A 141 17.79 -9.87 17.74
N LEU A 142 17.20 -9.06 16.87
CA LEU A 142 16.32 -9.52 15.79
C LEU A 142 17.05 -10.48 14.84
N ASN A 143 18.28 -10.15 14.44
CA ASN A 143 19.09 -11.02 13.57
C ASN A 143 19.30 -12.42 14.14
N ASN A 144 19.41 -12.55 15.46
CA ASN A 144 19.56 -13.84 16.13
C ASN A 144 18.28 -14.70 16.12
N PHE A 145 17.09 -14.11 15.91
CA PHE A 145 15.83 -14.86 15.89
C PHE A 145 15.64 -15.74 14.64
N CYS A 146 16.30 -15.43 13.52
CA CYS A 146 16.04 -16.10 12.23
C CYS A 146 17.29 -16.76 11.63
N THR A 147 18.19 -17.35 12.44
CA THR A 147 19.44 -17.96 11.94
C THR A 147 19.29 -19.39 11.39
N GLN A 148 18.07 -19.88 11.13
CA GLN A 148 17.91 -21.14 10.41
C GLN A 148 17.39 -20.86 9.00
N PRO A 149 18.26 -20.88 7.97
CA PRO A 149 17.81 -20.97 6.60
C PRO A 149 17.21 -22.36 6.40
N THR A 150 15.89 -22.48 6.47
CA THR A 150 15.22 -23.69 6.01
C THR A 150 15.37 -23.73 4.51
N THR A 151 16.32 -24.52 4.03
CA THR A 151 16.49 -24.79 2.61
C THR A 151 15.21 -25.37 2.04
N THR A 152 14.77 -24.79 0.92
CA THR A 152 13.84 -25.37 -0.05
C THR A 152 12.35 -25.25 0.28
N ILE A 153 11.74 -24.11 -0.03
CA ILE A 153 10.40 -24.08 -0.65
C ILE A 153 10.41 -23.02 -1.76
N GLU A 154 10.72 -23.47 -2.98
CA GLU A 154 10.61 -22.69 -4.23
C GLU A 154 9.14 -22.54 -4.68
N ASN A 155 8.17 -22.88 -3.83
CA ASN A 155 6.76 -22.95 -4.16
C ASN A 155 5.93 -21.98 -3.33
N GLN A 156 5.64 -20.84 -3.96
CA GLN A 156 4.42 -20.05 -3.81
C GLN A 156 3.99 -19.73 -2.37
N LEU A 157 4.29 -18.52 -1.88
CA LEU A 157 3.31 -17.84 -1.05
C LEU A 157 2.13 -17.48 -1.99
N PRO A 158 0.93 -18.09 -1.83
CA PRO A 158 -0.19 -17.82 -2.72
C PRO A 158 -0.83 -16.45 -2.45
N HIS A 159 -0.31 -15.70 -1.46
CA HIS A 159 -0.94 -14.52 -0.88
C HIS A 159 0.10 -13.42 -0.61
N PRO A 160 -0.24 -12.15 -0.88
CA PRO A 160 0.60 -11.01 -0.56
C PRO A 160 0.72 -10.83 0.96
N THR A 161 1.95 -10.66 1.46
CA THR A 161 2.21 -10.40 2.88
C THR A 161 2.02 -8.93 3.20
N LEU A 162 1.71 -8.60 4.46
CA LEU A 162 1.72 -7.23 4.98
C LEU A 162 3.06 -6.54 4.70
N GLY A 163 4.17 -7.28 4.81
CA GLY A 163 5.49 -6.79 4.42
C GLY A 163 5.50 -6.28 2.98
N SER A 164 4.94 -7.04 2.04
CA SER A 164 4.85 -6.65 0.62
C SER A 164 3.94 -5.44 0.35
N ILE A 165 3.00 -5.14 1.26
CA ILE A 165 2.04 -4.03 1.12
C ILE A 165 2.61 -2.71 1.66
N ILE A 166 3.53 -2.74 2.64
CA ILE A 166 4.16 -1.54 3.23
C ILE A 166 4.65 -0.50 2.20
N PRO A 167 5.38 -0.87 1.13
CA PRO A 167 5.89 0.10 0.17
C PRO A 167 4.77 0.81 -0.59
N LEU A 168 3.69 0.10 -0.93
CA LEU A 168 2.52 0.68 -1.56
C LEU A 168 1.86 1.71 -0.63
N PHE A 169 1.72 1.37 0.66
CA PHE A 169 1.23 2.30 1.68
C PHE A 169 2.12 3.56 1.79
N PHE A 170 3.45 3.41 1.80
CA PHE A 170 4.36 4.55 1.85
C PHE A 170 4.33 5.39 0.57
N ASN A 171 4.25 4.76 -0.60
CA ASN A 171 4.16 5.47 -1.88
C ASN A 171 2.91 6.35 -1.97
N ILE A 172 1.73 5.78 -1.63
CA ILE A 172 0.47 6.53 -1.60
C ILE A 172 0.58 7.70 -0.61
N SER A 173 1.13 7.43 0.58
CA SER A 173 1.31 8.46 1.61
C SER A 173 2.23 9.58 1.13
N ALA A 174 3.32 9.27 0.41
CA ALA A 174 4.26 10.25 -0.14
C ALA A 174 3.57 11.20 -1.11
N ARG A 175 2.86 10.63 -2.08
CA ARG A 175 2.16 11.38 -3.12
C ARG A 175 1.11 12.31 -2.51
N ILE A 176 0.38 11.84 -1.50
CA ILE A 176 -0.65 12.64 -0.85
C ILE A 176 -0.05 13.75 0.02
N ALA A 177 1.06 13.49 0.72
CA ALA A 177 1.71 14.55 1.46
C ALA A 177 2.26 15.65 0.56
N ILE A 178 2.76 15.30 -0.63
CA ILE A 178 3.13 16.30 -1.65
C ILE A 178 1.89 17.08 -2.07
N PHE A 179 0.77 16.40 -2.34
CA PHE A 179 -0.47 17.02 -2.78
C PHE A 179 -1.09 17.98 -1.73
N ILE A 180 -1.10 17.62 -0.45
CA ILE A 180 -1.67 18.43 0.65
C ILE A 180 -0.67 19.50 1.13
N ASP A 181 0.60 19.37 0.76
CA ASP A 181 1.72 20.19 1.23
C ASP A 181 1.82 20.29 2.77
N GLN A 182 1.60 19.16 3.46
CA GLN A 182 1.66 19.07 4.92
C GLN A 182 2.57 17.94 5.39
N SER A 183 3.24 18.12 6.52
CA SER A 183 3.97 17.04 7.19
C SER A 183 3.01 15.93 7.62
N MET A 184 3.54 14.72 7.81
CA MET A 184 2.72 13.61 8.29
C MET A 184 2.17 13.89 9.67
N SER A 185 0.92 13.50 9.91
CA SER A 185 0.30 13.61 11.22
C SER A 185 0.87 12.57 12.19
N GLU A 186 0.79 12.84 13.49
CA GLU A 186 1.17 11.87 14.53
C GLU A 186 0.38 10.56 14.41
N GLN A 187 -0.89 10.65 13.99
CA GLN A 187 -1.74 9.48 13.74
C GLN A 187 -1.20 8.60 12.61
N TRP A 188 -0.72 9.23 11.53
CA TRP A 188 -0.07 8.51 10.43
C TRP A 188 1.23 7.86 10.88
N ILE A 189 2.06 8.58 11.63
CA ILE A 189 3.34 8.09 12.15
C ILE A 189 3.15 6.82 12.98
N GLU A 190 2.18 6.83 13.90
CA GLU A 190 1.84 5.67 14.73
C GLU A 190 1.25 4.52 13.89
N LEU A 191 0.38 4.81 12.91
CA LEU A 191 -0.18 3.80 12.01
C LEU A 191 0.90 3.12 11.15
N ALA A 192 1.81 3.90 10.57
CA ALA A 192 2.92 3.42 9.77
C ALA A 192 3.88 2.54 10.59
N ALA A 193 4.20 2.95 11.82
CA ALA A 193 5.02 2.15 12.72
C ALA A 193 4.31 0.86 13.19
N GLN A 194 3.00 0.93 13.44
CA GLN A 194 2.19 -0.25 13.71
C GLN A 194 2.12 -1.20 12.50
N PHE A 195 2.09 -0.68 11.27
CA PHE A 195 2.14 -1.49 10.04
C PHE A 195 3.41 -2.35 10.01
N MET A 196 4.57 -1.75 10.25
CA MET A 196 5.85 -2.48 10.33
C MET A 196 5.85 -3.55 11.42
N LEU A 197 5.22 -3.28 12.58
CA LEU A 197 5.04 -4.31 13.63
C LEU A 197 4.18 -5.47 13.13
N GLN A 198 3.03 -5.21 12.50
CA GLN A 198 2.13 -6.26 12.03
C GLN A 198 2.77 -7.12 10.94
N ALA A 199 3.54 -6.51 10.03
CA ALA A 199 4.34 -7.24 9.04
C ALA A 199 5.42 -8.11 9.68
N ALA A 200 6.08 -7.63 10.74
CA ALA A 200 7.04 -8.42 11.49
C ALA A 200 6.37 -9.58 12.24
N LEU A 201 5.21 -9.36 12.87
CA LEU A 201 4.43 -10.40 13.53
C LEU A 201 3.95 -11.46 12.53
N GLU A 202 3.46 -11.06 11.37
CA GLU A 202 3.09 -11.98 10.29
C GLU A 202 4.31 -12.81 9.85
N SER A 203 5.47 -12.18 9.71
CA SER A 203 6.72 -12.88 9.39
C SER A 203 7.15 -13.88 10.47
N CYS A 204 6.93 -13.58 11.75
CA CYS A 204 7.13 -14.53 12.85
C CYS A 204 6.19 -15.74 12.77
N LEU A 205 4.96 -15.56 12.28
CA LEU A 205 3.97 -16.64 12.21
C LEU A 205 4.16 -17.51 10.95
N MET A 206 4.76 -16.95 9.90
CA MET A 206 4.99 -17.61 8.60
C MET A 206 6.34 -18.36 8.51
N LEU A 207 6.94 -18.75 9.65
CA LEU A 207 8.30 -19.30 9.82
C LEU A 207 8.69 -20.55 9.00
N ASP A 208 7.87 -21.02 8.06
CA ASP A 208 8.10 -22.22 7.24
C ASP A 208 8.71 -21.96 5.85
N GLY A 209 9.21 -20.75 5.54
CA GLY A 209 9.97 -20.56 4.29
C GLY A 209 10.41 -19.13 4.03
N THR A 210 11.69 -18.83 4.20
CA THR A 210 12.24 -17.53 3.81
C THR A 210 12.75 -17.58 2.37
N VAL A 211 12.04 -16.89 1.49
CA VAL A 211 12.45 -16.57 0.11
C VAL A 211 13.26 -15.26 0.06
N GLU A 212 13.15 -14.42 1.09
CA GLU A 212 13.81 -13.12 1.18
C GLU A 212 15.21 -13.26 1.80
N GLY A 213 16.25 -12.82 1.09
CA GLY A 213 17.67 -12.93 1.46
C GLY A 213 18.11 -12.04 2.64
N GLY A 214 17.43 -12.12 3.77
CA GLY A 214 17.72 -11.35 4.99
C GLY A 214 16.82 -11.75 6.16
N ASN A 215 16.98 -11.08 7.31
CA ASN A 215 16.10 -11.29 8.46
C ASN A 215 14.76 -10.56 8.24
N PRO A 216 13.62 -11.27 8.13
CA PRO A 216 12.34 -10.65 7.77
C PRO A 216 11.83 -9.65 8.83
N LEU A 217 12.22 -9.80 10.10
CA LEU A 217 11.88 -8.86 11.17
C LEU A 217 12.66 -7.55 11.02
N ALA A 218 13.97 -7.65 10.77
CA ALA A 218 14.79 -6.46 10.51
C ALA A 218 14.34 -5.73 9.24
N LEU A 219 13.99 -6.47 8.19
CA LEU A 219 13.49 -5.95 6.92
C LEU A 219 12.14 -5.22 7.07
N SER A 220 11.25 -5.70 7.95
CA SER A 220 9.97 -5.04 8.24
C SER A 220 10.16 -3.61 8.78
N PHE A 221 11.28 -3.34 9.48
CA PHE A 221 11.62 -2.04 10.06
C PHE A 221 12.71 -1.28 9.28
N ALA A 222 12.97 -1.63 8.01
CA ALA A 222 13.99 -1.00 7.18
C ALA A 222 13.69 0.49 6.88
N TRP A 223 12.42 0.84 6.73
CA TRP A 223 11.94 2.14 6.23
C TRP A 223 12.13 3.29 7.21
N GLY A 224 12.54 4.46 6.70
CA GLY A 224 12.69 5.71 7.43
C GLY A 224 13.88 6.52 6.93
N TRP A 225 14.01 7.78 7.35
CA TRP A 225 14.94 8.74 6.75
C TRP A 225 16.40 8.25 6.61
N ILE A 226 16.94 8.42 5.39
CA ILE A 226 18.32 8.17 5.00
C ILE A 226 18.90 9.47 4.40
N PRO A 227 20.13 9.88 4.78
CA PRO A 227 20.80 11.03 4.17
C PRO A 227 20.98 10.92 2.65
N SER A 228 20.85 12.04 1.95
CA SER A 228 21.06 12.18 0.48
C SER A 228 22.37 11.56 -0.03
N THR A 229 23.40 11.47 0.81
CA THR A 229 24.70 10.88 0.47
C THR A 229 24.65 9.39 0.14
N TYR A 230 23.72 8.64 0.73
CA TYR A 230 23.64 7.19 0.50
C TYR A 230 22.92 6.85 -0.81
N TRP A 231 22.05 7.74 -1.29
CA TRP A 231 21.28 7.57 -2.53
C TRP A 231 22.14 7.54 -3.80
N LYS A 232 23.38 8.03 -3.73
CA LYS A 232 24.34 7.98 -4.84
C LYS A 232 24.75 6.55 -5.22
N ASP A 233 24.68 5.63 -4.26
CA ASP A 233 25.04 4.22 -4.45
C ASP A 233 23.82 3.35 -4.82
N PHE A 234 22.63 3.95 -4.94
CA PHE A 234 21.43 3.23 -5.36
C PHE A 234 21.47 3.03 -6.87
N ASP A 235 22.02 1.89 -7.30
CA ASP A 235 22.09 1.50 -8.70
C ASP A 235 20.69 1.05 -9.17
N SER A 236 19.93 2.02 -9.66
CA SER A 236 18.65 1.78 -10.29
C SER A 236 18.71 2.30 -11.72
N SER A 237 18.67 1.37 -12.68
CA SER A 237 18.49 1.68 -14.09
C SER A 237 17.15 2.38 -14.38
N ASP A 238 16.21 2.34 -13.43
CA ASP A 238 14.91 2.98 -13.48
C ASP A 238 14.92 4.32 -12.73
N LYS A 239 14.86 5.42 -13.49
CA LYS A 239 14.82 6.79 -12.94
C LYS A 239 13.51 7.07 -12.19
N SER A 240 12.39 6.47 -12.62
CA SER A 240 11.08 6.65 -12.00
C SER A 240 11.04 5.99 -10.61
N GLY A 241 11.65 4.80 -10.49
CA GLY A 241 11.82 4.12 -9.22
C GLY A 241 12.62 4.92 -8.18
N ILE A 242 13.67 5.63 -8.60
CA ILE A 242 14.45 6.50 -7.71
C ILE A 242 13.62 7.66 -7.19
N GLU A 243 12.85 8.31 -8.06
CA GLU A 243 12.05 9.47 -7.68
C GLU A 243 11.01 9.09 -6.61
N ALA A 244 10.31 7.96 -6.78
CA ALA A 244 9.38 7.45 -5.78
C ALA A 244 10.07 7.16 -4.43
N GLU A 245 11.28 6.63 -4.44
CA GLU A 245 12.05 6.36 -3.21
C GLU A 245 12.48 7.64 -2.49
N LEU A 246 12.88 8.67 -3.25
CA LEU A 246 13.21 9.97 -2.70
C LEU A 246 11.96 10.64 -2.09
N MET A 247 10.82 10.57 -2.77
CA MET A 247 9.55 11.06 -2.23
C MET A 247 9.21 10.37 -0.91
N ILE A 248 9.37 9.05 -0.82
CA ILE A 248 9.17 8.28 0.41
C ILE A 248 10.16 8.72 1.50
N ASN A 249 11.44 8.92 1.15
CA ASN A 249 12.46 9.35 2.09
C ASN A 249 12.16 10.73 2.70
N ASP A 250 11.70 11.66 1.86
CA ASP A 250 11.39 13.03 2.25
C ASP A 250 10.23 13.12 3.25
N MET A 251 9.29 12.16 3.23
CA MET A 251 8.23 12.07 4.24
C MET A 251 8.75 11.86 5.66
N PHE A 252 9.95 11.29 5.79
CA PHE A 252 10.56 11.01 7.08
C PHE A 252 11.56 12.09 7.53
N ALA A 253 11.73 13.17 6.76
CA ALA A 253 12.63 14.26 7.10
C ALA A 253 12.00 15.25 8.11
N ASP A 254 12.83 15.85 8.96
CA ASP A 254 12.44 16.93 9.87
C ASP A 254 12.34 18.25 9.09
N ASP A 255 11.11 18.74 8.90
CA ASP A 255 10.72 19.98 8.22
C ASP A 255 11.27 20.15 6.77
N ARG A 256 10.38 20.32 5.78
CA ARG A 256 10.70 20.15 4.34
C ARG A 256 11.83 21.05 3.81
N GLY A 257 12.23 22.08 4.55
CA GLY A 257 13.31 23.01 4.20
C GLY A 257 14.70 22.63 4.70
N ASN A 258 14.84 21.72 5.67
CA ASN A 258 16.14 21.37 6.26
C ASN A 258 16.30 19.84 6.32
N GLN A 259 16.38 19.21 5.14
CA GLN A 259 16.58 17.77 4.89
C GLN A 259 17.90 17.19 5.46
N SER A 260 18.46 17.80 6.50
CA SER A 260 19.69 17.41 7.16
C SER A 260 19.46 16.31 8.20
N LYS A 261 18.21 16.08 8.65
CA LYS A 261 17.88 15.10 9.69
C LYS A 261 16.50 14.44 9.50
N GLY A 262 16.33 13.25 10.07
CA GLY A 262 15.03 12.57 10.13
C GLY A 262 14.14 13.12 11.25
N ASP A 263 12.83 13.01 11.04
CA ASP A 263 11.79 13.42 11.98
C ASP A 263 11.92 12.67 13.32
N PRO A 264 12.10 13.39 14.44
CA PRO A 264 12.21 12.78 15.76
C PRO A 264 10.93 12.03 16.20
N ALA A 265 9.75 12.47 15.77
CA ALA A 265 8.49 11.80 16.08
C ALA A 265 8.42 10.43 15.41
N TRP A 266 8.76 10.35 14.12
CA TRP A 266 8.92 9.09 13.40
C TRP A 266 9.91 8.15 14.07
N GLN A 267 11.11 8.64 14.38
CA GLN A 267 12.15 7.81 15.00
C GLN A 267 11.72 7.29 16.38
N LYS A 268 11.02 8.11 17.18
CA LYS A 268 10.45 7.70 18.47
C LYS A 268 9.39 6.60 18.31
N ALA A 269 8.42 6.79 17.41
CA ALA A 269 7.37 5.80 17.16
C ALA A 269 7.96 4.48 16.65
N ARG A 270 8.84 4.54 15.66
CA ARG A 270 9.51 3.35 15.13
C ARG A 270 10.27 2.59 16.21
N LEU A 271 11.06 3.27 17.06
CA LEU A 271 11.79 2.63 18.16
C LEU A 271 10.86 2.02 19.21
N LYS A 272 9.73 2.67 19.52
CA LYS A 272 8.70 2.14 20.42
C LYS A 272 8.24 0.77 19.93
N TYR A 273 7.75 0.68 18.68
CA TYR A 273 7.25 -0.58 18.12
C TYR A 273 8.34 -1.63 17.92
N MET A 274 9.52 -1.23 17.44
CA MET A 274 10.66 -2.14 17.27
C MET A 274 11.12 -2.73 18.61
N SER A 275 11.07 -1.94 19.69
CA SER A 275 11.48 -2.41 21.03
C SER A 275 10.56 -3.45 21.63
N LEU A 276 9.29 -3.55 21.18
CA LEU A 276 8.39 -4.64 21.59
C LEU A 276 8.97 -6.00 21.18
N LEU A 277 9.52 -6.09 19.97
CA LEU A 277 10.21 -7.29 19.47
C LEU A 277 11.64 -7.41 20.01
N GLY A 278 12.33 -6.29 20.27
CA GLY A 278 13.65 -6.31 20.91
C GLY A 278 13.63 -6.79 22.37
N SER A 279 12.49 -6.63 23.05
CA SER A 279 12.26 -7.09 24.43
C SER A 279 12.12 -8.60 24.56
N LEU A 280 12.07 -9.34 23.44
CA LEU A 280 12.05 -10.80 23.40
C LEU A 280 13.39 -11.44 23.89
N GLN A 281 14.25 -10.70 24.61
CA GLN A 281 15.63 -11.05 25.01
C GLN A 281 15.81 -12.54 25.36
N SER A 282 16.74 -13.24 24.68
CA SER A 282 18.20 -13.21 24.91
C SER A 282 18.63 -13.79 26.28
N GLY A 283 18.09 -14.96 26.62
CA GLY A 283 18.72 -15.90 27.57
C GLY A 283 19.11 -17.18 26.83
N GLU A 284 20.19 -17.83 27.24
CA GLU A 284 20.61 -19.14 26.72
C GLU A 284 19.41 -20.09 26.62
N ARG A 285 19.13 -20.59 25.41
CA ARG A 285 17.98 -21.42 25.03
C ARG A 285 16.63 -20.83 25.46
N LEU A 286 16.08 -19.97 24.60
CA LEU A 286 14.66 -19.61 24.64
C LEU A 286 13.82 -20.89 24.69
N ASP A 287 13.11 -21.12 25.79
CA ASP A 287 11.97 -22.05 25.80
C ASP A 287 10.93 -21.46 24.84
N ASN A 288 10.58 -22.22 23.79
CA ASN A 288 9.58 -21.85 22.80
C ASN A 288 8.27 -21.36 23.45
N ARG A 289 7.95 -21.84 24.67
CA ARG A 289 6.78 -21.40 25.45
C ARG A 289 6.85 -19.91 25.85
N SER A 290 8.03 -19.41 26.20
CA SER A 290 8.21 -18.00 26.56
C SER A 290 8.00 -17.07 25.36
N LEU A 291 8.56 -17.45 24.20
CA LEU A 291 8.39 -16.70 22.95
C LEU A 291 6.92 -16.65 22.52
N VAL A 292 6.22 -17.79 22.53
CA VAL A 292 4.79 -17.84 22.20
C VAL A 292 3.96 -16.95 23.14
N THR A 293 4.27 -16.95 24.44
CA THR A 293 3.57 -16.12 25.43
C THR A 293 3.79 -14.63 25.18
N GLN A 294 5.01 -14.24 24.81
CA GLN A 294 5.34 -12.85 24.49
C GLN A 294 4.70 -12.39 23.17
N LEU A 295 4.75 -13.21 22.11
CA LEU A 295 4.05 -12.92 20.85
C LEU A 295 2.53 -12.82 21.07
N GLN A 296 1.94 -13.71 21.87
CA GLN A 296 0.52 -13.62 22.23
C GLN A 296 0.21 -12.32 22.97
N LYS A 297 1.07 -11.88 23.90
CA LYS A 297 0.89 -10.60 24.59
C LYS A 297 0.90 -9.43 23.60
N ILE A 298 1.86 -9.40 22.67
CA ILE A 298 1.94 -8.33 21.65
C ILE A 298 0.71 -8.38 20.73
N THR A 299 0.31 -9.56 20.25
CA THR A 299 -0.87 -9.72 19.39
C THR A 299 -2.17 -9.31 20.10
N ASN A 300 -2.27 -9.53 21.41
CA ASN A 300 -3.42 -9.08 22.21
C ASN A 300 -3.42 -7.55 22.42
N GLU A 301 -2.25 -6.94 22.59
CA GLU A 301 -2.10 -5.48 22.73
C GLU A 301 -2.27 -4.73 21.40
N TYR A 302 -1.89 -5.38 20.28
CA TYR A 302 -2.01 -4.84 18.94
C TYR A 302 -2.79 -5.79 18.02
N PRO A 303 -4.13 -5.89 18.17
CA PRO A 303 -4.94 -6.79 17.37
C PRO A 303 -4.91 -6.42 15.89
N ILE A 304 -4.71 -7.43 15.02
CA ILE A 304 -4.65 -7.23 13.56
C ILE A 304 -5.92 -6.56 13.01
N ARG A 305 -7.10 -6.89 13.54
CA ARG A 305 -8.38 -6.32 13.09
C ARG A 305 -8.47 -4.82 13.34
N GLU A 306 -7.97 -4.35 14.49
CA GLU A 306 -7.97 -2.92 14.80
C GLU A 306 -7.00 -2.18 13.89
N PHE A 307 -5.85 -2.77 13.61
CA PHE A 307 -4.88 -2.25 12.64
C PHE A 307 -5.49 -2.15 11.23
N GLU A 308 -6.08 -3.23 10.71
CA GLU A 308 -6.73 -3.25 9.39
C GLU A 308 -7.81 -2.17 9.29
N ARG A 309 -8.60 -1.98 10.36
CA ARG A 309 -9.58 -0.89 10.43
C ARG A 309 -8.93 0.49 10.34
N LYS A 310 -7.81 0.73 11.02
CA LYS A 310 -7.09 2.00 10.93
C LYS A 310 -6.54 2.25 9.53
N VAL A 311 -5.97 1.22 8.89
CA VAL A 311 -5.49 1.30 7.49
C VAL A 311 -6.65 1.62 6.54
N MET A 312 -7.80 0.99 6.74
CA MET A 312 -8.99 1.22 5.91
C MET A 312 -9.59 2.61 6.10
N VAL A 313 -9.65 3.13 7.33
CA VAL A 313 -10.05 4.52 7.58
C VAL A 313 -9.09 5.49 6.90
N PHE A 314 -7.78 5.23 7.00
CA PHE A 314 -6.78 6.04 6.30
C PHE A 314 -6.98 5.99 4.79
N ALA A 315 -7.08 4.81 4.19
CA ALA A 315 -7.29 4.64 2.75
C ALA A 315 -8.60 5.30 2.26
N GLN A 316 -9.67 5.23 3.05
CA GLN A 316 -10.92 5.92 2.76
C GLN A 316 -10.73 7.44 2.76
N GLN A 317 -10.06 8.01 3.78
CA GLN A 317 -9.77 9.44 3.81
C GLN A 317 -8.95 9.87 2.59
N MET A 318 -7.92 9.09 2.24
CA MET A 318 -7.09 9.33 1.05
C MET A 318 -7.92 9.30 -0.24
N TRP A 319 -8.83 8.34 -0.36
CA TRP A 319 -9.75 8.22 -1.49
C TRP A 319 -10.76 9.37 -1.57
N GLU A 320 -11.27 9.86 -0.43
CA GLU A 320 -12.19 10.99 -0.37
C GLU A 320 -11.53 12.33 -0.78
N PHE A 321 -10.21 12.44 -0.64
CA PHE A 321 -9.44 13.58 -1.16
C PHE A 321 -9.33 13.59 -2.68
N CYS A 322 -9.46 12.42 -3.33
CA CYS A 322 -9.42 12.32 -4.77
C CYS A 322 -10.68 12.95 -5.41
N ARG A 323 -10.53 13.51 -6.60
CA ARG A 323 -11.67 14.06 -7.34
C ARG A 323 -12.64 12.94 -7.71
N LYS A 324 -13.94 13.15 -7.54
CA LYS A 324 -14.94 12.23 -8.08
C LYS A 324 -14.87 12.20 -9.62
N PRO A 325 -14.87 11.03 -10.28
CA PRO A 325 -14.93 10.94 -11.74
C PRO A 325 -16.16 11.64 -12.32
N LEU A 326 -16.07 12.10 -13.57
CA LEU A 326 -17.17 12.81 -14.24
C LEU A 326 -18.44 11.97 -14.33
N LEU A 327 -18.34 10.68 -14.66
CA LEU A 327 -19.51 9.80 -14.78
C LEU A 327 -20.23 9.61 -13.43
N VAL A 328 -19.50 9.58 -12.31
CA VAL A 328 -20.08 9.52 -10.96
C VAL A 328 -20.83 10.82 -10.65
N GLN A 329 -20.23 11.96 -10.99
CA GLN A 329 -20.87 13.27 -10.82
C GLN A 329 -22.18 13.38 -11.62
N ILE A 330 -22.20 12.86 -12.85
CA ILE A 330 -23.41 12.81 -13.68
C ILE A 330 -24.49 11.93 -13.04
N GLU A 331 -24.12 10.75 -12.52
CA GLU A 331 -25.02 9.85 -11.80
C GLU A 331 -25.62 10.49 -10.54
N GLU A 332 -24.80 11.22 -9.77
CA GLU A 332 -25.22 12.00 -8.60
C GLU A 332 -26.06 13.23 -8.97
N GLY A 333 -26.24 13.51 -10.27
CA GLY A 333 -27.06 14.59 -10.77
C GLY A 333 -26.45 15.98 -10.61
N ARG A 334 -25.11 16.09 -10.45
CA ARG A 334 -24.40 17.36 -10.32
C ARG A 334 -22.99 17.26 -10.86
N VAL A 335 -22.60 18.15 -11.76
CA VAL A 335 -21.21 18.28 -12.24
C VAL A 335 -20.54 19.46 -11.55
N LYS A 336 -19.36 19.24 -10.97
CA LYS A 336 -18.56 20.27 -10.29
C LYS A 336 -18.24 21.40 -11.27
N GLY A 337 -18.58 22.63 -10.88
CA GLY A 337 -18.38 23.82 -11.69
C GLY A 337 -19.56 24.18 -12.61
N MET A 338 -20.64 23.38 -12.62
CA MET A 338 -21.90 23.73 -13.27
C MET A 338 -22.97 24.10 -12.23
N THR A 339 -23.79 25.09 -12.57
CA THR A 339 -25.05 25.38 -11.87
C THR A 339 -26.11 24.33 -12.20
N GLU A 340 -27.18 24.23 -11.39
CA GLU A 340 -28.28 23.30 -11.65
C GLU A 340 -28.95 23.55 -13.02
N CYS A 341 -29.09 24.82 -13.43
CA CYS A 341 -29.63 25.18 -14.74
C CYS A 341 -28.71 24.73 -15.89
N GLU A 342 -27.39 24.96 -15.77
CA GLU A 342 -26.41 24.53 -16.77
C GLU A 342 -26.35 23.01 -16.89
N PHE A 343 -26.48 22.30 -15.77
CA PHE A 343 -26.49 20.84 -15.76
C PHE A 343 -27.76 20.26 -16.40
N GLU A 344 -28.93 20.86 -16.19
CA GLU A 344 -30.16 20.45 -16.88
C GLU A 344 -30.10 20.72 -18.39
N ASP A 345 -29.51 21.83 -18.81
CA ASP A 345 -29.27 22.09 -20.23
C ASP A 345 -28.24 21.14 -20.84
N PHE A 346 -27.20 20.78 -20.09
CA PHE A 346 -26.23 19.75 -20.45
C PHE A 346 -26.90 18.37 -20.64
N LYS A 347 -27.74 17.94 -19.68
CA LYS A 347 -28.54 16.71 -19.79
C LYS A 347 -29.38 16.71 -21.06
N LYS A 348 -30.12 17.80 -21.32
CA LYS A 348 -30.95 17.91 -22.54
C LYS A 348 -30.10 17.74 -23.80
N ARG A 349 -28.88 18.27 -23.85
CA ARG A 349 -28.01 18.14 -25.04
C ARG A 349 -27.50 16.71 -25.26
N ILE A 350 -27.16 16.01 -24.18
CA ILE A 350 -26.60 14.64 -24.26
C ILE A 350 -27.69 13.58 -24.45
N PHE A 351 -28.80 13.70 -23.74
CA PHE A 351 -29.85 12.68 -23.72
C PHE A 351 -30.96 12.88 -24.77
N VAL A 352 -31.03 14.03 -25.46
CA VAL A 352 -31.96 14.23 -26.60
C VAL A 352 -31.39 13.68 -27.91
N GLN A 353 -30.11 13.29 -27.96
CA GLN A 353 -29.48 12.68 -29.14
C GLN A 353 -29.39 11.14 -29.10
N LEU A 354 -29.86 10.50 -28.03
CA LEU A 354 -30.06 9.04 -27.93
C LEU A 354 -31.49 8.68 -28.30
#